data_AF-A0A849R3U6-F1
#
_entry.id   AF-A0A849R3U6-F1
#
_cell.length_a   1.000
_cell.length_b   1.000
_cell.length_c   1.000
_cell.angle_alpha   90.00
_cell.angle_beta   90.00
_cell.angle_gamma   90.00
#
_symmetry.space_group_name_H-M   'P 1'
#
loop_
_entity.id
_entity.type
_entity.pdbx_description
1 polymer ?
#
loop_
_entity_poly.entity_id
_entity_poly.type
_entity_poly.pdbx_seq_one_letter_code
_entity_poly.pdbx_strand_id
1 'polypeptide(L)'
;MTGVPSAEMVDTADLLQQMDAKLDDVLEGQESMQDDLKDLRKTLLARFDTSEQVIISAIVQRLDQNQLATVQSILDEIETHSVPQNELQETLRALQQALLEIRQTGLNDSQMVREVENLSAVVDDPKLDVTHKLKVSIPIIPLILSYETEVELKSGLNLKTAWQRLKVRVRGER
;
A
#
# COMPACT_ATOMS: atom_id res chain seq x y z
N MET A 1 28.47 -15.55 57.50
CA MET A 1 27.47 -15.88 56.48
C MET A 1 27.73 -15.01 55.28
N THR A 2 28.30 -15.56 54.21
CA THR A 2 28.46 -14.89 52.91
C THR A 2 28.17 -15.95 51.85
N GLY A 3 26.91 -16.04 51.44
CA GLY A 3 26.51 -16.90 50.33
C GLY A 3 27.00 -16.27 49.04
N VAL A 4 28.12 -16.76 48.51
CA VAL A 4 28.58 -16.41 47.17
C VAL A 4 27.56 -16.99 46.19
N PRO A 5 26.97 -16.20 45.28
CA PRO A 5 26.03 -16.73 44.29
C PRO A 5 26.74 -17.80 43.45
N SER A 6 26.09 -18.95 43.26
CA SER A 6 26.60 -20.02 42.42
C SER A 6 26.78 -19.51 40.98
N ALA A 7 27.79 -19.97 40.25
CA ALA A 7 28.10 -19.51 38.90
C ALA A 7 26.89 -19.59 37.94
N GLU A 8 26.01 -20.58 38.13
CA GLU A 8 24.76 -20.75 37.38
C GLU A 8 23.73 -19.64 37.61
N MET A 9 23.72 -19.02 38.82
CA MET A 9 22.85 -17.89 39.14
C MET A 9 23.33 -16.57 38.51
N VAL A 10 24.65 -16.45 38.28
CA VAL A 10 25.25 -15.31 37.58
C VAL A 10 24.98 -15.41 36.08
N ASP A 11 25.14 -16.61 35.52
CA ASP A 11 24.92 -16.87 34.08
C ASP A 11 23.44 -16.69 33.68
N THR A 12 22.50 -17.06 34.55
CA THR A 12 21.07 -16.80 34.35
C THR A 12 20.69 -15.33 34.51
N ALA A 13 21.34 -14.58 35.40
CA ALA A 13 21.12 -13.14 35.54
C ALA A 13 21.64 -12.38 34.30
N ASP A 14 22.82 -12.75 33.80
CA ASP A 14 23.40 -12.16 32.59
C ASP A 14 22.54 -12.47 31.34
N LEU A 15 21.97 -13.67 31.27
CA LEU A 15 21.04 -14.03 30.19
C LEU A 15 19.74 -13.22 30.24
N LEU A 16 19.14 -13.05 31.43
CA LEU A 16 17.93 -12.25 31.60
C LEU A 16 18.19 -10.78 31.25
N GLN A 17 19.33 -10.23 31.66
CA GLN A 17 19.71 -8.87 31.32
C GLN A 17 19.95 -8.67 29.81
N GLN A 18 20.52 -9.67 29.13
CA GLN A 18 20.64 -9.65 27.67
C GLN A 18 19.29 -9.79 26.96
N MET A 19 18.35 -10.55 27.53
CA MET A 19 17.00 -10.65 26.98
C MET A 19 16.23 -9.35 27.15
N ASP A 20 16.30 -8.70 28.31
CA ASP A 20 15.67 -7.40 28.56
C ASP A 20 16.21 -6.34 27.60
N ALA A 21 17.54 -6.24 27.44
CA ALA A 21 18.13 -5.30 26.48
C ALA A 21 17.66 -5.55 25.04
N LYS A 22 17.56 -6.81 24.61
CA LYS A 22 17.04 -7.15 23.27
C LYS A 22 15.55 -6.84 23.12
N LEU A 23 14.76 -6.97 24.20
CA LEU A 23 13.34 -6.63 24.18
C LEU A 23 13.15 -5.13 24.08
N ASP A 24 13.95 -4.35 24.83
CA ASP A 24 13.96 -2.89 24.75
C ASP A 24 14.34 -2.42 23.33
N ASP A 25 15.39 -3.00 22.73
CA ASP A 25 15.80 -2.70 21.35
C ASP A 25 14.69 -3.01 20.33
N VAL A 26 13.98 -4.13 20.51
CA VAL A 26 12.86 -4.52 19.63
C VAL A 26 11.67 -3.58 19.81
N LEU A 27 11.38 -3.16 21.04
CA LEU A 27 10.29 -2.22 21.34
C LEU A 27 10.58 -0.85 20.74
N GLU A 28 11.78 -0.31 20.93
CA GLU A 28 12.21 0.96 20.34
C GLU A 28 12.17 0.90 18.81
N GLY A 29 12.64 -0.21 18.22
CA GLY A 29 12.53 -0.46 16.78
C GLY A 29 11.08 -0.47 16.29
N GLN A 30 10.16 -1.06 17.06
CA GLN A 30 8.74 -1.11 16.70
C GLN A 30 8.07 0.27 16.77
N GLU A 31 8.37 1.07 17.79
CA GLU A 31 7.86 2.44 17.91
C GLU A 31 8.32 3.31 16.73
N SER A 32 9.61 3.25 16.39
CA SER A 32 10.19 3.97 15.25
C SER A 32 9.52 3.58 13.92
N MET A 33 9.34 2.28 13.66
CA MET A 33 8.63 1.81 12.45
C MET A 33 7.17 2.27 12.40
N GLN A 34 6.49 2.34 13.54
CA GLN A 34 5.11 2.79 13.61
C GLN A 34 4.99 4.30 13.31
N ASP A 35 5.93 5.10 13.78
CA ASP A 35 5.99 6.54 13.50
C ASP A 35 6.31 6.81 12.03
N ASP A 36 7.28 6.11 11.45
CA ASP A 36 7.60 6.20 10.02
C ASP A 36 6.37 5.87 9.16
N LEU A 37 5.66 4.80 9.48
CA LEU A 37 4.45 4.38 8.78
C LEU A 37 3.36 5.46 8.88
N LYS A 38 3.19 6.06 10.06
CA LYS A 38 2.20 7.13 10.29
C LYS A 38 2.54 8.36 9.46
N ASP A 39 3.81 8.72 9.35
CA ASP A 39 4.23 9.89 8.58
C ASP A 39 4.15 9.65 7.06
N LEU A 40 4.44 8.43 6.60
CA LEU A 40 4.18 8.04 5.21
C LEU A 40 2.69 8.16 4.86
N ARG A 41 1.80 7.68 5.74
CA ARG A 41 0.35 7.77 5.54
C ARG A 41 -0.13 9.23 5.48
N LYS A 42 0.34 10.08 6.39
CA LYS A 42 0.01 11.53 6.37
C LYS A 42 0.48 12.19 5.07
N THR A 43 1.72 11.91 4.67
CA THR A 43 2.33 12.48 3.46
C THR A 43 1.55 12.08 2.22
N LEU A 44 1.11 10.82 2.15
CA LEU A 44 0.29 10.33 1.05
C LEU A 44 -1.09 10.99 1.04
N LEU A 45 -1.77 11.08 2.19
CA LEU A 45 -3.10 11.68 2.28
C LEU A 45 -3.11 13.17 1.97
N ALA A 46 -2.05 13.89 2.31
CA ALA A 46 -1.91 15.33 2.03
C ALA A 46 -1.92 15.68 0.53
N ARG A 47 -1.75 14.68 -0.36
CA ARG A 47 -1.78 14.86 -1.82
C ARG A 47 -3.19 14.88 -2.42
N PHE A 48 -4.17 14.45 -1.64
CA PHE A 48 -5.56 14.31 -2.05
C PHE A 48 -6.41 15.43 -1.45
N ASP A 49 -7.44 15.84 -2.17
CA ASP A 49 -8.42 16.79 -1.63
C ASP A 49 -9.32 16.13 -0.56
N THR A 50 -10.15 16.93 0.11
CA THR A 50 -11.01 16.41 1.19
C THR A 50 -11.99 15.34 0.71
N SER A 51 -12.52 15.45 -0.51
CA SER A 51 -13.42 14.45 -1.08
C SER A 51 -12.70 13.13 -1.40
N GLU A 52 -11.50 13.22 -1.94
CA GLU A 52 -10.65 12.07 -2.27
C GLU A 52 -10.11 11.39 -1.00
N GLN A 53 -9.73 12.15 0.02
CA GLN A 53 -9.23 11.61 1.29
C GLN A 53 -10.27 10.70 1.98
N VAL A 54 -11.57 10.98 1.83
CA VAL A 54 -12.64 10.11 2.34
C VAL A 54 -12.57 8.72 1.70
N ILE A 55 -12.24 8.66 0.41
CA ILE A 55 -12.07 7.40 -0.31
C ILE A 55 -10.75 6.77 0.15
N ILE A 56 -9.63 7.49 0.03
CA ILE A 56 -8.27 6.96 0.12
C ILE A 56 -7.81 6.64 1.55
N SER A 57 -8.36 7.30 2.57
CA SER A 57 -7.95 7.09 3.98
C SER A 57 -8.08 5.64 4.44
N ALA A 58 -9.20 4.97 4.16
CA ALA A 58 -9.42 3.59 4.54
C ALA A 58 -8.43 2.63 3.85
N ILE A 59 -8.12 2.91 2.58
CA ILE A 59 -7.18 2.14 1.77
C ILE A 59 -5.76 2.30 2.30
N VAL A 60 -5.32 3.52 2.56
CA VAL A 60 -3.97 3.84 3.05
C VAL A 60 -3.68 3.25 4.43
N GLN A 61 -4.70 3.05 5.26
CA GLN A 61 -4.56 2.35 6.54
C GLN A 61 -4.32 0.84 6.38
N ARG A 62 -4.74 0.26 5.27
CA ARG A 62 -4.59 -1.18 4.96
C ARG A 62 -3.27 -1.49 4.27
N LEU A 63 -2.63 -0.50 3.67
CA LEU A 63 -1.33 -0.68 3.01
C LEU A 63 -0.21 -0.87 4.04
N ASP A 64 0.69 -1.81 3.74
CA ASP A 64 1.95 -1.97 4.45
C ASP A 64 2.97 -0.89 4.01
N GLN A 65 4.11 -0.82 4.72
CA GLN A 65 5.16 0.18 4.46
C GLN A 65 5.71 0.11 3.03
N ASN A 66 5.92 -1.09 2.49
CA ASN A 66 6.47 -1.28 1.15
C ASN A 66 5.45 -0.88 0.08
N GLN A 67 4.17 -1.20 0.30
CA GLN A 67 3.08 -0.78 -0.57
C GLN A 67 2.92 0.73 -0.56
N LEU A 68 2.98 1.37 0.62
CA LEU A 68 2.91 2.83 0.75
C LEU A 68 4.08 3.52 0.04
N ALA A 69 5.31 3.05 0.26
CA ALA A 69 6.48 3.60 -0.41
C ALA A 69 6.36 3.46 -1.93
N THR A 70 5.91 2.30 -2.42
CA THR A 70 5.70 2.06 -3.85
C THR A 70 4.62 2.98 -4.44
N VAL A 71 3.49 3.14 -3.74
CA VAL A 71 2.41 4.04 -4.13
C VAL A 71 2.89 5.48 -4.20
N GLN A 72 3.66 5.95 -3.20
CA GLN A 72 4.24 7.29 -3.21
C GLN A 72 5.16 7.52 -4.40
N SER A 73 6.10 6.61 -4.66
CA SER A 73 7.01 6.75 -5.80
C SER A 73 6.29 6.76 -7.14
N ILE A 74 5.24 5.94 -7.30
CA ILE A 74 4.45 5.95 -8.55
C ILE A 74 3.69 7.26 -8.69
N LEU A 75 3.12 7.79 -7.61
CA LEU A 75 2.45 9.09 -7.63
C LEU A 75 3.43 10.23 -7.96
N ASP A 76 4.66 10.19 -7.43
CA ASP A 76 5.71 11.15 -7.76
C ASP A 76 6.06 11.15 -9.26
N GLU A 77 6.22 9.98 -9.87
CA GLU A 77 6.48 9.85 -11.32
C GLU A 77 5.30 10.36 -12.17
N ILE A 78 4.07 10.14 -11.72
CA ILE A 78 2.86 10.62 -12.40
C ILE A 78 2.77 12.16 -12.30
N GLU A 79 3.01 12.72 -11.12
CA GLU A 79 2.97 14.17 -10.86
C GLU A 79 4.10 14.93 -11.59
N THR A 80 5.27 14.31 -11.73
CA THR A 80 6.40 14.86 -12.50
C THR A 80 6.25 14.70 -14.02
N HIS A 81 5.14 14.11 -14.50
CA HIS A 81 4.87 13.84 -15.92
C HIS A 81 5.94 12.96 -16.59
N SER A 82 6.63 12.14 -15.81
CA SER A 82 7.71 11.26 -16.28
C SER A 82 7.17 9.95 -16.88
N VAL A 83 5.89 9.65 -16.64
CA VAL A 83 5.18 8.50 -17.21
C VAL A 83 4.52 8.89 -18.55
N PRO A 84 4.80 8.18 -19.66
CA PRO A 84 4.15 8.41 -20.94
C PRO A 84 2.63 8.26 -20.87
N GLN A 85 1.90 9.14 -21.55
CA GLN A 85 0.43 9.18 -21.49
C GLN A 85 -0.23 7.88 -21.97
N ASN A 86 0.36 7.18 -22.94
CA ASN A 86 -0.13 5.87 -23.40
C ASN A 86 -0.08 4.83 -22.27
N GLU A 87 0.96 4.85 -21.44
CA GLU A 87 1.08 3.91 -20.32
C GLU A 87 0.12 4.23 -19.18
N LEU A 88 -0.13 5.52 -18.95
CA LEU A 88 -1.20 5.96 -18.05
C LEU A 88 -2.57 5.45 -18.56
N GLN A 89 -2.85 5.60 -19.84
CA GLN A 89 -4.11 5.10 -20.43
C GLN A 89 -4.23 3.57 -20.36
N GLU A 90 -3.15 2.83 -20.62
CA GLU A 90 -3.12 1.38 -20.51
C GLU A 90 -3.40 0.92 -19.07
N THR A 91 -2.76 1.56 -18.09
CA THR A 91 -2.98 1.28 -16.67
C THR A 91 -4.43 1.57 -16.27
N LEU A 92 -4.96 2.71 -16.69
CA LEU A 92 -6.34 3.09 -16.38
C LEU A 92 -7.34 2.10 -17.00
N ARG A 93 -7.11 1.65 -18.23
CA ARG A 93 -7.96 0.63 -18.87
C ARG A 93 -7.91 -0.72 -18.14
N ALA A 94 -6.71 -1.17 -17.75
CA ALA A 94 -6.55 -2.40 -17.01
C ALA A 94 -7.27 -2.34 -15.65
N LEU A 95 -7.19 -1.18 -14.98
CA LEU A 95 -7.93 -0.92 -13.76
C LEU A 95 -9.45 -0.94 -14.00
N GLN A 96 -9.95 -0.25 -15.01
CA GLN A 96 -11.39 -0.24 -15.34
C GLN A 96 -11.93 -1.65 -15.57
N GLN A 97 -11.17 -2.50 -16.26
CA GLN A 97 -11.52 -3.90 -16.46
C GLN A 97 -11.57 -4.68 -15.13
N ALA A 98 -10.58 -4.49 -14.26
CA ALA A 98 -10.57 -5.11 -12.94
C ALA A 98 -11.75 -4.69 -12.06
N LEU A 99 -12.06 -3.39 -12.03
CA LEU A 99 -13.21 -2.86 -11.29
C LEU A 99 -14.53 -3.41 -11.83
N LEU A 100 -14.65 -3.57 -13.15
CA LEU A 100 -15.85 -4.16 -13.76
C LEU A 100 -16.00 -5.63 -13.40
N GLU A 101 -14.93 -6.42 -13.48
CA GLU A 101 -14.97 -7.84 -13.11
C GLU A 101 -15.28 -8.02 -11.63
N ILE A 102 -14.70 -7.21 -10.73
CA ILE A 102 -15.03 -7.24 -9.29
C ILE A 102 -16.51 -6.97 -9.04
N ARG A 103 -17.11 -6.01 -9.76
CA ARG A 103 -18.55 -5.73 -9.63
C ARG A 103 -19.41 -6.90 -10.13
N GLN A 104 -18.95 -7.63 -11.15
CA GLN A 104 -19.69 -8.75 -11.75
C GLN A 104 -19.56 -10.06 -10.97
N THR A 105 -18.45 -10.28 -10.26
CA THR A 105 -18.24 -11.51 -9.47
C THR A 105 -19.10 -11.57 -8.21
N GLY A 106 -19.78 -10.46 -7.84
CA GLY A 106 -20.77 -10.46 -6.77
C GLY A 106 -20.16 -10.71 -5.40
N LEU A 107 -19.11 -9.96 -5.05
CA LEU A 107 -18.32 -10.20 -3.85
C LEU A 107 -19.14 -10.15 -2.56
N ASN A 108 -18.81 -11.06 -1.63
CA ASN A 108 -19.32 -11.04 -0.25
C ASN A 108 -18.57 -10.04 0.65
N ASP A 109 -17.42 -9.51 0.22
CA ASP A 109 -16.71 -8.46 0.94
C ASP A 109 -17.35 -7.10 0.67
N SER A 110 -18.32 -6.76 1.52
CA SER A 110 -19.05 -5.49 1.47
C SER A 110 -18.16 -4.24 1.56
N GLN A 111 -16.95 -4.35 2.10
CA GLN A 111 -16.03 -3.20 2.20
C GLN A 111 -15.27 -3.01 0.89
N MET A 112 -14.71 -4.08 0.32
CA MET A 112 -14.05 -4.01 -1.00
C MET A 112 -15.01 -3.52 -2.08
N VAL A 113 -16.27 -3.98 -2.07
CA VAL A 113 -17.29 -3.51 -3.02
C VAL A 113 -17.52 -2.00 -2.91
N ARG A 114 -17.58 -1.45 -1.68
CA ARG A 114 -17.74 0.00 -1.48
C ARG A 114 -16.54 0.79 -1.97
N GLU A 115 -15.33 0.30 -1.70
CA GLU A 115 -14.08 0.94 -2.16
C GLU A 115 -14.01 0.95 -3.70
N VAL A 116 -14.38 -0.16 -4.34
CA VAL A 116 -14.47 -0.30 -5.81
C VAL A 116 -15.55 0.60 -6.41
N GLU A 117 -16.73 0.70 -5.81
CA GLU A 117 -17.81 1.57 -6.30
C GLU A 117 -17.43 3.05 -6.19
N ASN A 118 -16.87 3.46 -5.06
CA ASN A 118 -16.38 4.83 -4.87
C ASN A 118 -15.30 5.18 -5.90
N LEU A 119 -14.38 4.24 -6.17
CA LEU A 119 -13.33 4.45 -7.17
C LEU A 119 -13.90 4.51 -8.58
N SER A 120 -14.87 3.66 -8.88
CA SER A 120 -15.52 3.61 -10.20
C SER A 120 -16.15 4.96 -10.55
N ALA A 121 -16.77 5.65 -9.58
CA ALA A 121 -17.32 6.98 -9.78
C ALA A 121 -16.25 8.01 -10.22
N VAL A 122 -15.02 7.91 -9.69
CA VAL A 122 -13.90 8.79 -10.05
C VAL A 122 -13.34 8.42 -11.42
N VAL A 123 -13.13 7.12 -11.66
CA VAL A 123 -12.55 6.61 -12.91
C VAL A 123 -13.47 6.84 -14.11
N ASP A 124 -14.79 6.81 -13.90
CA ASP A 124 -15.80 7.00 -14.94
C ASP A 124 -16.17 8.48 -15.16
N ASP A 125 -15.70 9.42 -14.33
CA ASP A 125 -16.01 10.85 -14.50
C ASP A 125 -15.37 11.42 -15.79
N PRO A 126 -16.14 11.88 -16.78
CA PRO A 126 -15.60 12.40 -18.03
C PRO A 126 -14.89 13.76 -17.88
N LYS A 127 -15.06 14.46 -16.75
CA LYS A 127 -14.43 15.76 -16.48
C LYS A 127 -12.99 15.63 -15.97
N LEU A 128 -12.61 14.44 -15.51
CA LEU A 128 -11.28 14.18 -14.97
C LEU A 128 -10.36 13.66 -16.06
N ASP A 129 -9.12 14.14 -16.08
CA ASP A 129 -8.11 13.62 -16.99
C ASP A 129 -7.56 12.26 -16.51
N VAL A 130 -6.81 11.58 -17.39
CA VAL A 130 -6.24 10.25 -17.12
C VAL A 130 -5.30 10.29 -15.91
N THR A 131 -4.53 11.36 -15.77
CA THR A 131 -3.56 11.55 -14.69
C THR A 131 -4.28 11.57 -13.35
N HIS A 132 -5.28 12.43 -13.21
CA HIS A 132 -6.05 12.62 -11.99
C HIS A 132 -6.84 11.36 -11.63
N LYS A 133 -7.47 10.70 -12.61
CA LYS A 133 -8.12 9.39 -12.41
C LYS A 133 -7.16 8.36 -11.83
N LEU A 134 -5.96 8.27 -12.39
CA LEU A 134 -4.95 7.36 -11.87
C LEU A 134 -4.47 7.77 -10.49
N LYS A 135 -4.22 9.05 -10.20
CA LYS A 135 -3.76 9.49 -8.86
C LYS A 135 -4.64 8.94 -7.75
N VAL A 136 -5.96 9.05 -7.90
CA VAL A 136 -6.93 8.51 -6.92
C VAL A 136 -6.96 6.98 -6.93
N SER A 137 -6.67 6.35 -8.06
CA SER A 137 -6.72 4.90 -8.20
C SER A 137 -5.48 4.14 -7.75
N ILE A 138 -4.29 4.74 -7.87
CA ILE A 138 -3.00 4.09 -7.57
C ILE A 138 -2.97 3.48 -6.17
N PRO A 139 -3.43 4.17 -5.09
CA PRO A 139 -3.43 3.58 -3.75
C PRO A 139 -4.26 2.30 -3.61
N ILE A 140 -5.23 2.06 -4.50
CA ILE A 140 -6.17 0.94 -4.43
C ILE A 140 -5.64 -0.28 -5.19
N ILE A 141 -4.79 -0.09 -6.20
CA ILE A 141 -4.26 -1.18 -7.03
C ILE A 141 -3.63 -2.31 -6.20
N PRO A 142 -2.81 -2.04 -5.16
CA PRO A 142 -2.27 -3.12 -4.32
C PRO A 142 -3.34 -4.02 -3.71
N LEU A 143 -4.47 -3.46 -3.25
CA LEU A 143 -5.58 -4.22 -2.67
C LEU A 143 -6.31 -5.07 -3.71
N ILE A 144 -6.52 -4.52 -4.91
CA ILE A 144 -7.12 -5.26 -6.03
C ILE A 144 -6.22 -6.44 -6.42
N LEU A 145 -4.90 -6.23 -6.46
CA LEU A 145 -3.94 -7.28 -6.82
C LEU A 145 -3.80 -8.36 -5.75
N SER A 146 -3.90 -8.01 -4.46
CA SER A 146 -4.00 -9.05 -3.42
C SER A 146 -5.27 -9.88 -3.61
N TYR A 147 -6.37 -9.25 -4.00
CA TYR A 147 -7.64 -9.93 -4.19
C TYR A 147 -7.69 -10.84 -5.44
N GLU A 148 -6.99 -10.46 -6.52
CA GLU A 148 -6.83 -11.33 -7.70
C GLU A 148 -6.28 -12.71 -7.32
N THR A 149 -5.36 -12.76 -6.36
CA THR A 149 -4.78 -14.04 -5.92
C THR A 149 -5.79 -14.95 -5.20
N GLU A 150 -6.91 -14.39 -4.74
CA GLU A 150 -7.97 -15.11 -4.04
C GLU A 150 -9.13 -15.50 -4.98
N VAL A 151 -9.43 -14.68 -6.00
CA VAL A 151 -10.66 -14.82 -6.82
C VAL A 151 -10.39 -15.09 -8.31
N GLU A 152 -9.11 -15.20 -8.72
CA GLU A 152 -8.70 -15.46 -10.10
C GLU A 152 -9.38 -14.53 -11.14
N LEU A 153 -9.22 -13.22 -10.96
CA LEU A 153 -9.73 -12.23 -11.91
C LEU A 153 -9.01 -12.37 -13.27
N LYS A 154 -9.76 -12.54 -14.36
CA LYS A 154 -9.18 -12.66 -15.72
C LYS A 154 -8.48 -11.38 -16.15
N SER A 155 -9.01 -10.23 -15.75
CA SER A 155 -8.43 -8.89 -15.92
C SER A 155 -7.27 -8.61 -14.97
N GLY A 156 -7.12 -9.39 -13.91
CA GLY A 156 -6.07 -9.23 -12.92
C GLY A 156 -4.67 -9.31 -13.53
N LEU A 157 -4.46 -10.22 -14.48
CA LEU A 157 -3.19 -10.35 -15.21
C LEU A 157 -2.79 -9.06 -15.95
N ASN A 158 -3.76 -8.34 -16.52
CA ASN A 158 -3.51 -7.08 -17.22
C ASN A 158 -3.15 -5.97 -16.23
N LEU A 159 -3.90 -5.86 -15.13
CA LEU A 159 -3.64 -4.88 -14.08
C LEU A 159 -2.30 -5.13 -13.39
N LYS A 160 -2.00 -6.40 -13.08
CA LYS A 160 -0.72 -6.83 -12.51
C LYS A 160 0.42 -6.46 -13.44
N THR A 161 0.29 -6.75 -14.74
CA THR A 161 1.32 -6.39 -15.72
C THR A 161 1.52 -4.88 -15.81
N ALA A 162 0.45 -4.09 -15.90
CA ALA A 162 0.53 -2.63 -15.90
C ALA A 162 1.19 -2.09 -14.62
N TRP A 163 0.80 -2.62 -13.46
CA TRP A 163 1.38 -2.26 -12.16
C TRP A 163 2.87 -2.59 -12.07
N GLN A 164 3.29 -3.77 -12.56
CA GLN A 164 4.71 -4.12 -12.58
C GLN A 164 5.52 -3.16 -13.48
N ARG A 165 4.99 -2.74 -14.63
CA ARG A 165 5.67 -1.75 -15.48
C ARG A 165 5.87 -0.42 -14.76
N LEU A 166 4.86 0.05 -14.03
CA LEU A 166 4.98 1.26 -13.21
C LEU A 166 6.03 1.09 -12.12
N LYS A 167 6.04 -0.05 -11.42
CA LYS A 167 7.05 -0.36 -10.39
C LYS A 167 8.49 -0.44 -10.94
N VAL A 168 8.67 -1.06 -12.09
CA VAL A 168 9.98 -1.17 -12.76
C VAL A 168 10.49 0.22 -13.12
N ARG A 169 9.61 1.09 -13.62
CA ARG A 169 9.96 2.49 -13.92
C ARG A 169 10.42 3.27 -12.69
N VAL A 170 9.66 3.26 -11.59
CA VAL A 170 10.06 3.99 -10.37
C VAL A 170 11.35 3.45 -9.76
N ARG A 171 11.71 2.19 -10.01
CA ARG A 171 12.97 1.59 -9.57
C ARG A 171 14.15 1.93 -10.49
N GLY A 172 13.92 2.58 -11.63
CA GLY A 172 14.96 2.91 -12.60
C GLY A 172 15.51 1.69 -13.35
N GLU A 173 14.86 0.53 -13.24
CA GLU A 173 15.18 -0.67 -14.02
C GLU A 173 14.60 -0.46 -15.43
N ARG A 174 15.45 -0.10 -16.40
CA ARG A 174 15.09 0.06 -17.81
C ARG A 174 15.56 -1.13 -18.64
#